data_AF-A0AAX2AHE9-F1
#
_entry.id   AF-A0AAX2AHE9-F1
#
_cell.length_a   1.000
_cell.length_b   1.000
_cell.length_c   1.000
_cell.angle_alpha   90.00
_cell.angle_beta   90.00
_cell.angle_gamma   90.00
#
_symmetry.space_group_name_H-M   'P 1'
#
loop_
_entity.id
_entity.type
_entity.pdbx_description
1 polymer ?
#
loop_
_entity_poly.entity_id
_entity_poly.type
_entity_poly.pdbx_seq_one_letter_code
_entity_poly.pdbx_strand_id
1 'polypeptide(L)'
;MIDKLYNLKKVQIDRKLMEKGQLMQEINALEAEILITQTKIVTTSVQPQGAISDFMILQMHKNSMKLHKAKLEARKKQLEARHEIVVRELIELQKESEQFNYILQEEKKEKMKRILAAEEEAASEFMQSKYIMG
;
A
#
# COMPACT_ATOMS: atom_id res chain seq x y z
N MET A 1 8.28 16.42 -19.66
CA MET A 1 7.31 15.30 -19.81
C MET A 1 7.53 14.25 -18.73
N ILE A 2 8.76 13.78 -18.51
CA ILE A 2 9.12 12.83 -17.44
C ILE A 2 8.73 13.32 -16.04
N ASP A 3 8.91 14.60 -15.73
CA ASP A 3 8.51 15.17 -14.43
C ASP A 3 7.00 15.03 -14.14
N LYS A 4 6.16 15.20 -15.17
CA LYS A 4 4.71 14.97 -15.07
C LYS A 4 4.40 13.49 -14.83
N LEU A 5 5.12 12.57 -15.49
CA LEU A 5 4.96 11.13 -15.28
C LEU A 5 5.41 10.69 -13.88
N TYR A 6 6.52 11.23 -13.39
CA TYR A 6 7.00 10.98 -12.03
C TYR A 6 5.98 11.43 -10.97
N ASN A 7 5.43 12.63 -11.11
CA ASN A 7 4.40 13.14 -10.21
C ASN A 7 3.10 12.33 -10.30
N LEU A 8 2.71 11.90 -11.50
CA LEU A 8 1.57 11.00 -11.67
C LEU A 8 1.78 9.67 -10.93
N LYS A 9 2.98 9.09 -11.02
CA LYS A 9 3.32 7.84 -10.31
C LYS A 9 3.28 8.01 -8.80
N LYS A 10 3.75 9.14 -8.26
CA LYS A 10 3.61 9.45 -6.83
C LYS A 10 2.15 9.42 -6.38
N VAL A 11 1.27 10.10 -7.11
CA VAL A 11 -0.18 10.12 -6.81
C VAL A 11 -0.78 8.71 -6.88
N GLN A 12 -0.34 7.88 -7.84
CA GLN A 12 -0.78 6.48 -7.92
C GLN A 12 -0.31 5.65 -6.72
N ILE A 13 0.94 5.83 -6.28
CA ILE A 13 1.49 5.19 -5.08
C ILE A 13 0.70 5.60 -3.84
N ASP A 14 0.44 6.90 -3.65
CA ASP A 14 -0.31 7.41 -2.49
C ASP A 14 -1.72 6.83 -2.44
N ARG A 15 -2.40 6.75 -3.58
CA ARG A 15 -3.73 6.12 -3.69
C ARG A 15 -3.67 4.64 -3.32
N LYS A 16 -2.66 3.90 -3.78
CA LYS A 16 -2.49 2.48 -3.46
C LYS A 16 -2.11 2.24 -2.01
N LEU A 17 -1.34 3.14 -1.38
CA LEU A 17 -1.06 3.11 0.06
C LEU A 17 -2.34 3.30 0.88
N MET A 18 -3.20 4.23 0.47
CA MET A 18 -4.50 4.44 1.12
C MET A 18 -5.40 3.21 1.00
N GLU A 19 -5.51 2.64 -0.21
CA GLU A 19 -6.26 1.40 -0.47
C GLU A 19 -5.73 0.23 0.39
N LYS A 20 -4.42 0.06 0.47
CA LYS A 20 -3.77 -0.94 1.34
C LYS A 20 -4.16 -0.74 2.81
N GLY A 21 -4.13 0.49 3.30
CA GLY A 21 -4.51 0.83 4.68
C GLY A 21 -5.97 0.48 4.99
N GLN A 22 -6.88 0.80 4.08
CA GLN A 22 -8.31 0.46 4.22
C GLN A 22 -8.53 -1.06 4.27
N LEU A 23 -7.92 -1.81 3.36
CA LEU A 23 -8.00 -3.28 3.35
C LEU A 23 -7.46 -3.88 4.65
N MET A 24 -6.35 -3.36 5.18
CA MET A 24 -5.77 -3.83 6.43
C MET A 24 -6.69 -3.54 7.63
N GLN A 25 -7.33 -2.37 7.66
CA GLN A 25 -8.31 -2.04 8.68
C GLN A 25 -9.52 -2.98 8.65
N GLU A 26 -10.05 -3.28 7.47
CA GLU A 26 -11.16 -4.23 7.31
C GLU A 26 -10.78 -5.65 7.73
N ILE A 27 -9.57 -6.12 7.38
CA ILE A 27 -9.06 -7.43 7.80
C ILE A 27 -8.97 -7.48 9.33
N ASN A 28 -8.40 -6.46 9.97
CA ASN A 28 -8.27 -6.40 11.43
C ASN A 28 -9.63 -6.40 12.13
N ALA A 29 -10.62 -5.69 11.56
CA ALA A 29 -11.98 -5.70 12.09
C ALA A 29 -12.62 -7.10 12.02
N LEU A 30 -12.44 -7.81 10.90
CA LEU A 30 -12.91 -9.20 10.76
C LEU A 30 -12.20 -10.15 11.71
N GLU A 31 -10.89 -9.99 11.93
CA GLU A 31 -10.14 -10.80 12.89
C GLU A 31 -10.66 -10.62 14.32
N ALA A 32 -10.93 -9.37 14.72
CA ALA A 32 -11.55 -9.09 16.01
C ALA A 32 -12.92 -9.74 16.14
N GLU A 33 -13.76 -9.67 15.10
CA GLU A 33 -15.09 -10.30 15.12
C GLU A 33 -15.03 -11.83 15.17
N ILE A 34 -14.10 -12.45 14.44
CA ILE A 34 -13.83 -13.89 14.47
C ILE A 34 -13.42 -14.30 15.89
N LEU A 35 -12.52 -13.54 16.52
CA LEU A 35 -12.06 -13.82 17.89
C LEU A 35 -13.22 -13.73 18.90
N ILE A 36 -14.02 -12.67 18.82
CA ILE A 36 -15.20 -12.48 19.68
C ILE A 36 -16.19 -13.65 19.50
N THR A 37 -16.46 -14.03 18.24
CA THR A 37 -17.36 -15.15 17.93
C THR A 37 -16.82 -16.46 18.45
N GLN A 38 -15.51 -16.71 18.32
CA GLN A 38 -14.85 -17.89 18.85
C GLN A 38 -14.95 -17.95 20.37
N THR A 39 -14.69 -16.84 21.07
CA THR A 39 -14.84 -16.77 22.53
C THR A 39 -16.27 -17.08 22.93
N LYS A 40 -17.29 -16.49 22.27
CA LYS A 40 -18.69 -16.80 22.52
C LYS A 40 -19.00 -18.29 22.34
N ILE A 41 -18.54 -18.92 21.26
CA ILE A 41 -18.74 -20.37 21.03
C ILE A 41 -18.21 -21.22 22.19
N VAL A 42 -17.04 -20.85 22.72
CA VAL A 42 -16.37 -21.57 23.81
C VAL A 42 -17.08 -21.34 25.15
N THR A 43 -17.46 -20.10 25.45
CA THR A 43 -18.02 -19.72 26.75
C THR A 43 -19.51 -20.01 26.88
N THR A 44 -20.27 -20.10 25.79
CA THR A 44 -21.70 -20.40 25.88
C THR A 44 -21.90 -21.83 26.36
N SER A 45 -22.55 -21.99 27.51
CA SER A 45 -22.89 -23.27 28.14
C SER A 45 -24.31 -23.24 28.70
N VAL A 46 -24.86 -24.42 29.00
CA VAL A 46 -26.14 -24.57 29.71
C VAL A 46 -25.89 -24.77 31.20
N GLN A 47 -26.92 -24.58 32.02
CA GLN A 47 -26.87 -24.93 33.45
C GLN A 47 -26.79 -26.46 33.62
N PRO A 48 -26.07 -26.96 34.66
CA PRO A 48 -25.90 -28.40 34.88
C PRO A 48 -27.20 -29.20 35.05
N GLN A 49 -28.28 -28.58 35.56
CA GLN A 49 -29.60 -29.21 35.71
C GLN A 49 -30.63 -28.73 34.67
N GLY A 50 -30.19 -28.21 33.53
CA GLY A 50 -31.09 -27.75 32.45
C GLY A 50 -31.88 -28.88 31.80
N ALA A 51 -33.00 -28.54 31.15
CA ALA A 51 -33.79 -29.51 30.41
C ALA A 51 -33.03 -30.02 29.18
N ILE A 52 -33.34 -31.23 28.70
CA ILE A 52 -32.72 -31.80 27.47
C ILE A 52 -32.90 -30.86 26.26
N SER A 53 -34.03 -30.15 26.18
CA SER A 53 -34.28 -29.11 25.19
C SER A 53 -33.22 -28.01 25.17
N ASP A 54 -32.70 -27.65 26.34
CA ASP A 54 -31.76 -26.53 26.50
C ASP A 54 -30.39 -26.89 25.91
N PHE A 55 -29.99 -28.16 26.01
CA PHE A 55 -28.79 -28.68 25.34
C PHE A 55 -28.93 -28.68 23.82
N MET A 56 -30.11 -29.01 23.29
CA MET A 56 -30.37 -28.99 21.85
C MET A 56 -30.34 -27.55 21.30
N ILE A 57 -30.96 -26.61 22.02
CA ILE A 57 -30.93 -25.18 21.68
C ILE A 57 -29.49 -24.65 21.72
N LEU A 58 -28.70 -25.00 22.74
CA LEU A 58 -27.29 -24.63 22.81
C LEU A 58 -26.52 -25.13 21.59
N GLN A 59 -26.71 -26.39 21.20
CA GLN A 59 -26.02 -26.96 20.06
C GLN A 59 -26.40 -26.26 18.75
N MET A 60 -27.68 -25.96 18.54
CA MET A 60 -28.15 -25.17 17.40
C MET A 60 -27.50 -23.78 17.38
N HIS A 61 -27.45 -23.10 18.52
CA HIS A 61 -26.83 -21.79 18.65
C HIS A 61 -25.32 -21.83 18.35
N LYS A 62 -24.59 -22.82 18.87
CA LYS A 62 -23.16 -23.03 18.57
C LYS A 62 -22.93 -23.32 17.09
N ASN A 63 -23.78 -24.12 16.46
CA ASN A 63 -23.69 -24.39 15.02
C ASN A 63 -23.92 -23.14 14.18
N SER A 64 -24.89 -22.29 14.56
CA SER A 64 -25.13 -21.00 13.90
C SER A 64 -23.90 -20.08 14.01
N MET A 65 -23.29 -19.99 15.19
CA MET A 65 -22.06 -19.20 15.38
C MET A 65 -20.87 -19.75 14.58
N LYS A 66 -20.71 -21.09 14.49
CA LYS A 66 -19.67 -21.71 13.65
C LYS A 66 -19.86 -21.36 12.17
N LEU A 67 -21.11 -21.37 11.70
CA LEU A 67 -21.43 -20.96 10.33
C LEU A 67 -21.12 -19.48 10.10
N HIS A 68 -21.47 -18.60 11.04
CA HIS A 68 -21.10 -17.18 10.99
C HIS A 68 -19.59 -16.98 10.91
N LYS A 69 -18.84 -17.65 11.79
CA LYS A 69 -17.37 -17.64 11.78
C LYS A 69 -16.80 -18.06 10.42
N ALA A 70 -17.29 -19.14 9.83
CA ALA A 70 -16.84 -19.61 8.53
C ALA A 70 -17.08 -18.57 7.41
N LYS A 71 -18.19 -17.83 7.46
CA LYS A 71 -18.46 -16.73 6.53
C LYS A 71 -17.48 -15.57 6.71
N LEU A 72 -17.17 -15.20 7.96
CA LEU A 72 -16.17 -14.16 8.27
C LEU A 72 -14.77 -14.57 7.77
N GLU A 73 -14.37 -15.82 7.99
CA GLU A 73 -13.08 -16.36 7.51
C GLU A 73 -13.00 -16.35 5.98
N ALA A 74 -14.07 -16.74 5.28
CA ALA A 74 -14.13 -16.68 3.83
C ALA A 74 -13.98 -15.25 3.31
N ARG A 75 -14.66 -14.28 3.94
CA ARG A 75 -14.53 -12.86 3.59
C ARG A 75 -13.13 -12.31 3.88
N LYS A 76 -12.54 -12.66 5.03
CA LYS A 76 -11.18 -12.30 5.39
C LYS A 76 -10.19 -12.77 4.31
N LYS A 77 -10.28 -14.03 3.89
CA LYS A 77 -9.43 -14.60 2.84
C LYS A 77 -9.55 -13.87 1.50
N GLN A 78 -10.76 -13.43 1.14
CA GLN A 78 -10.96 -12.60 -0.06
C GLN A 78 -10.27 -11.24 0.05
N LEU A 79 -10.34 -10.59 1.21
CA LEU A 79 -9.66 -9.31 1.44
C LEU A 79 -8.14 -9.46 1.49
N GLU A 80 -7.61 -10.52 2.09
CA GLU A 80 -6.17 -10.84 2.09
C GLU A 80 -5.64 -10.99 0.66
N ALA A 81 -6.36 -11.73 -0.19
CA ALA A 81 -5.99 -11.87 -1.61
C ALA A 81 -5.98 -10.53 -2.35
N ARG A 82 -6.95 -9.64 -2.07
CA ARG A 82 -6.95 -8.26 -2.62
C ARG A 82 -5.78 -7.45 -2.10
N HIS A 83 -5.48 -7.55 -0.81
CA HIS A 83 -4.35 -6.85 -0.20
C HIS A 83 -3.02 -7.28 -0.83
N GLU A 84 -2.82 -8.57 -1.11
CA GLU A 84 -1.63 -9.07 -1.82
C GLU A 84 -1.51 -8.54 -3.26
N ILE A 85 -2.63 -8.36 -3.97
CA ILE A 85 -2.64 -7.75 -5.29
C ILE A 85 -2.20 -6.28 -5.19
N VAL A 86 -2.78 -5.51 -4.27
CA VAL A 86 -2.43 -4.10 -4.06
C VAL A 86 -0.96 -3.93 -3.68
N VAL A 87 -0.42 -4.82 -2.83
CA VAL A 87 1.01 -4.80 -2.46
C VAL A 87 1.90 -5.06 -3.68
N ARG A 88 1.57 -6.02 -4.55
CA ARG A 88 2.32 -6.27 -5.78
C ARG A 88 2.29 -5.08 -6.73
N GLU A 89 1.13 -4.49 -6.95
CA GLU A 89 0.98 -3.28 -7.78
C GLU A 89 1.80 -2.11 -7.23
N LEU A 90 1.83 -1.94 -5.91
CA LEU A 90 2.58 -0.88 -5.25
C LEU A 90 4.09 -1.04 -5.45
N ILE A 91 4.60 -2.27 -5.38
CA ILE A 91 6.01 -2.57 -5.66
C ILE A 91 6.38 -2.19 -7.09
N GLU A 92 5.55 -2.53 -8.08
CA GLU A 92 5.81 -2.17 -9.48
C GLU A 92 5.76 -0.65 -9.70
N LEU A 93 4.78 0.04 -9.11
CA LEU A 93 4.71 1.51 -9.17
C LEU A 93 5.92 2.19 -8.53
N GLN A 94 6.44 1.65 -7.42
CA GLN A 94 7.66 2.14 -6.78
C GLN A 94 8.87 1.99 -7.68
N LYS A 95 9.07 0.82 -8.31
CA LYS A 95 10.15 0.60 -9.28
C LYS A 95 10.10 1.59 -10.44
N GLU A 96 8.92 1.78 -11.03
CA GLU A 96 8.73 2.75 -12.12
C GLU A 96 9.01 4.19 -11.66
N SER A 97 8.57 4.56 -10.46
CA SER A 97 8.83 5.89 -9.89
C SER A 97 10.32 6.13 -9.68
N GLU A 98 11.07 5.12 -9.20
CA GLU A 98 12.52 5.19 -9.05
C GLU A 98 13.23 5.36 -10.40
N GLN A 99 12.81 4.65 -11.44
CA GLN A 99 13.34 4.80 -12.79
C GLN A 99 13.14 6.23 -13.32
N PHE A 100 11.94 6.81 -13.15
CA PHE A 100 11.71 8.19 -13.56
C PHE A 100 12.50 9.19 -12.74
N ASN A 101 12.67 8.96 -11.43
CA ASN A 101 13.50 9.81 -10.59
C ASN A 101 14.96 9.80 -11.05
N TYR A 102 15.49 8.62 -11.40
CA TYR A 102 16.85 8.48 -11.93
C TYR A 102 17.03 9.29 -13.23
N ILE A 103 16.11 9.14 -14.19
CA ILE A 103 16.16 9.91 -15.45
C ILE A 103 16.14 11.42 -15.17
N LEU A 104 15.29 11.90 -14.25
CA LEU A 104 15.23 13.31 -13.88
C LEU A 104 16.53 13.82 -13.25
N GLN A 105 17.23 12.99 -12.48
CA GLN A 105 18.52 13.34 -11.90
C GLN A 105 19.60 13.46 -12.97
N GLU A 106 19.65 12.54 -13.93
CA GLU A 106 20.60 12.60 -15.03
C GLU A 106 20.33 13.81 -15.96
N GLU A 107 19.07 14.10 -16.30
CA GLU A 107 18.72 15.31 -17.06
C GLU A 107 19.18 16.59 -16.34
N LYS A 108 19.05 16.65 -15.01
CA LYS A 108 19.53 17.80 -14.21
C LYS A 108 21.04 17.92 -14.25
N LYS A 109 21.77 16.81 -14.12
CA LYS A 109 23.24 16.80 -14.19
C LYS A 109 23.73 17.25 -15.56
N GLU A 110 23.13 16.74 -16.64
CA GLU A 110 23.50 17.17 -18.00
C GLU A 110 23.25 18.65 -18.23
N LYS A 111 22.08 19.16 -17.81
CA LYS A 111 21.76 20.60 -17.94
C LYS A 111 22.79 21.45 -17.21
N MET A 112 23.17 21.06 -15.99
CA MET A 112 24.20 21.78 -15.23
C MET A 112 25.55 21.76 -15.94
N LYS A 113 25.99 20.61 -16.45
CA LYS A 113 27.24 20.51 -17.23
C LYS A 113 27.24 21.42 -18.46
N ARG A 114 26.12 21.49 -19.20
CA ARG A 114 26.00 22.36 -20.38
C ARG A 114 26.05 23.84 -20.01
N ILE A 115 25.42 24.23 -18.90
CA ILE A 115 25.48 25.62 -18.40
C ILE A 115 26.93 25.98 -18.04
N LEU A 116 27.60 25.13 -17.26
CA LEU A 116 29.00 25.38 -16.86
C LEU A 116 29.93 25.47 -18.08
N ALA A 117 29.78 24.59 -19.06
CA ALA A 117 30.58 24.63 -20.28
C ALA A 117 30.37 25.93 -21.08
N ALA A 118 29.12 26.40 -21.18
CA ALA A 118 28.81 27.66 -21.86
C ALA A 118 29.36 28.89 -21.09
N GLU A 119 29.33 28.85 -19.75
CA GLU A 119 29.95 29.89 -18.91
C GLU A 119 31.48 29.92 -19.05
N GLU A 120 32.13 28.76 -19.09
CA GLU A 120 33.57 28.64 -19.33
C GLU A 120 33.97 29.16 -20.72
N GLU A 121 33.21 28.80 -21.76
CA GLU A 121 33.43 29.29 -23.12
C GLU A 121 33.30 30.81 -23.19
N ALA A 122 32.21 31.38 -22.65
CA ALA A 122 32.01 32.83 -22.60
C ALA A 122 33.11 33.56 -21.80
N ALA A 123 33.56 32.99 -20.68
CA ALA A 123 34.66 33.54 -19.90
C ALA A 123 36.00 33.48 -20.66
N SER A 124 36.27 32.37 -21.35
CA SER A 124 37.47 32.21 -22.18
C SER A 124 37.48 33.19 -23.35
N GLU A 125 36.37 33.33 -24.07
CA GLU A 125 36.21 34.32 -25.15
C GLU A 125 36.40 35.75 -24.64
N PHE A 126 35.81 36.09 -23.48
CA PHE A 126 35.99 37.39 -22.85
C PHE A 126 37.48 37.66 -22.54
N MET A 127 38.17 36.72 -21.93
CA MET A 127 39.60 36.84 -21.64
C MET A 127 40.41 37.03 -22.93
N GLN A 128 40.15 36.22 -23.96
CA GLN A 128 40.83 36.32 -25.24
C GLN A 128 40.60 37.68 -25.91
N SER A 129 39.37 38.21 -25.87
CA SER A 129 39.05 39.53 -26.43
C SER A 129 39.80 40.67 -25.72
N LYS A 130 40.05 40.55 -24.40
CA LYS A 130 40.86 41.49 -23.62
C LYS A 130 42.34 41.47 -24.01
N TYR A 131 42.88 40.30 -24.35
CA TYR A 131 44.26 40.17 -24.82
C TYR A 131 44.47 40.65 -26.26
N ILE A 132 43.44 40.61 -27.13
CA ILE A 132 43.55 41.06 -28.53
C ILE A 132 43.44 42.59 -28.65
N MET A 133 42.80 43.27 -27.70
CA MET A 133 42.66 44.74 -27.69
C MET A 133 43.80 45.49 -26.98
N GLY A 134 44.78 44.79 -26.42
CA GLY A 134 45.99 45.38 -25.81
C GLY A 134 47.19 45.26 -26.73
#